data_AF-A0A0F8WDZ8-F1
#
_entry.id   AF-A0A0F8WDZ8-F1
#
_cell.length_a   1.000
_cell.length_b   1.000
_cell.length_c   1.000
_cell.angle_alpha   90.00
_cell.angle_beta   90.00
_cell.angle_gamma   90.00
#
_symmetry.space_group_name_H-M   'P 1'
#
loop_
_entity.id
_entity.type
_entity.pdbx_description
1 polymer ?
#
loop_
_entity_poly.entity_id
_entity_poly.type
_entity_poly.pdbx_seq_one_letter_code
_entity_poly.pdbx_strand_id
1 'polypeptide(L)'
;MFPITEGPDIPWAMIELHENQEQYNHDQTLERLAKHGGLDVTEAVDVLLGRKWRSTLDTEGSDWARWKLTELVREFVKDDVAHLCEQLARVTQERDDLIQLIDTPHTGEFFESVKREAAHQVKRWGTEHDEGKEPTDWLWLLGHLAGKAVTLPEKRLHHIISSAAVLLNWYRRETGDGAAFQPGIGGLD
;
A
#
# COMPACT_ATOMS: atom_id res chain seq x y z
N MET A 1 13.78 23.17 -10.99
CA MET A 1 14.07 24.43 -10.27
C MET A 1 14.75 25.38 -11.24
N PHE A 2 14.45 26.66 -11.16
CA PHE A 2 15.11 27.74 -11.90
C PHE A 2 16.16 28.38 -10.98
N PRO A 3 17.43 28.51 -11.43
CA PRO A 3 18.51 28.99 -10.58
C PRO A 3 18.40 30.48 -10.29
N ILE A 4 18.66 30.87 -9.04
CA ILE A 4 18.74 32.28 -8.62
C ILE A 4 20.13 32.56 -8.05
N THR A 5 20.83 33.52 -8.63
CA THR A 5 22.13 33.95 -8.15
C THR A 5 21.95 34.72 -6.83
N GLU A 6 22.70 34.33 -5.80
CA GLU A 6 22.64 34.87 -4.43
C GLU A 6 21.27 34.75 -3.73
N GLY A 7 20.46 33.76 -4.12
CA GLY A 7 19.15 33.47 -3.53
C GLY A 7 18.79 31.98 -3.60
N PRO A 8 17.63 31.59 -3.06
CA PRO A 8 17.13 30.23 -3.23
C PRO A 8 16.66 30.02 -4.67
N ASP A 9 16.98 28.86 -5.25
CA ASP A 9 16.34 28.44 -6.49
C ASP A 9 14.81 28.41 -6.33
N ILE A 10 14.09 28.72 -7.40
CA ILE A 10 12.62 28.78 -7.39
C ILE A 10 11.99 27.69 -8.25
N PRO A 11 10.71 27.31 -8.02
CA PRO A 11 10.02 26.37 -8.89
C PRO A 11 9.97 26.88 -10.34
N TRP A 12 10.20 25.99 -11.31
CA TRP A 12 10.11 26.35 -12.73
C TRP A 12 8.70 26.85 -13.08
N ALA A 13 7.69 26.15 -12.56
CA ALA A 13 6.27 26.49 -12.71
C ALA A 13 5.91 27.88 -12.16
N MET A 14 6.72 28.43 -11.26
CA MET A 14 6.51 29.78 -10.72
C MET A 14 6.98 30.85 -11.70
N ILE A 15 8.18 30.69 -12.28
CA ILE A 15 8.79 31.72 -13.14
C ILE A 15 8.29 31.66 -14.59
N GLU A 16 7.90 30.47 -15.08
CA GLU A 16 7.42 30.30 -16.47
C GLU A 16 6.14 31.09 -16.77
N LEU A 17 5.30 31.34 -15.76
CA LEU A 17 4.11 32.19 -15.87
C LEU A 17 4.45 33.65 -16.24
N HIS A 18 5.72 34.04 -16.04
CA HIS A 18 6.23 35.39 -16.25
C HIS A 18 7.21 35.48 -17.43
N GLU A 19 7.24 34.48 -18.33
CA GLU A 19 8.17 34.46 -19.47
C GLU A 19 8.07 35.71 -20.36
N ASN A 20 6.89 36.28 -20.53
CA ASN A 20 6.73 37.54 -21.28
C ASN A 20 7.47 38.71 -20.61
N GLN A 21 7.45 38.77 -19.27
CA GLN A 21 8.17 39.79 -18.52
C GLN A 21 9.68 39.58 -18.60
N GLU A 22 10.10 38.31 -18.58
CA GLU A 22 11.50 37.92 -18.78
C GLU A 22 12.01 38.39 -20.15
N GLN A 23 11.32 38.02 -21.22
CA GLN A 23 11.69 38.43 -22.59
C GLN A 23 11.74 39.95 -22.72
N TYR A 24 10.82 40.67 -22.07
CA TYR A 24 10.83 42.14 -22.07
C TYR A 24 12.04 42.73 -21.35
N ASN A 25 12.46 42.14 -20.22
CA ASN A 25 13.56 42.65 -19.40
C ASN A 25 14.94 42.25 -19.94
N HIS A 26 15.09 41.04 -20.46
CA HIS A 26 16.39 40.43 -20.76
C HIS A 26 16.60 40.03 -22.23
N ASP A 27 15.56 40.14 -23.08
CA ASP A 27 15.59 39.69 -24.48
C ASP A 27 16.06 38.22 -24.66
N GLN A 28 15.75 37.39 -23.66
CA GLN A 28 16.16 35.97 -23.60
C GLN A 28 15.02 35.12 -23.03
N THR A 29 15.01 33.83 -23.41
CA THR A 29 14.09 32.84 -22.82
C THR A 29 14.62 32.36 -21.46
N LEU A 30 13.71 31.86 -20.63
CA LEU A 30 14.03 31.30 -19.33
C LEU A 30 15.01 30.12 -19.42
N GLU A 31 14.89 29.25 -20.43
CA GLU A 31 15.84 28.13 -20.64
C GLU A 31 17.25 28.63 -20.94
N ARG A 32 17.38 29.73 -21.68
CA ARG A 32 18.68 30.30 -21.99
C ARG A 32 19.32 30.87 -20.73
N LEU A 33 18.57 31.61 -19.93
CA LEU A 33 19.05 32.20 -18.67
C LEU A 33 19.42 31.13 -17.65
N ALA A 34 18.59 30.11 -17.48
CA ALA A 34 18.88 28.99 -16.59
C ALA A 34 20.19 28.28 -16.94
N LYS A 35 20.53 28.17 -18.23
CA LYS A 35 21.83 27.62 -18.69
C LYS A 35 23.03 28.50 -18.35
N HIS A 36 22.83 29.79 -18.08
CA HIS A 36 23.89 30.77 -17.81
C HIS A 36 23.97 31.18 -16.32
N GLY A 37 23.31 30.44 -15.43
CA GLY A 37 23.31 30.70 -13.99
C GLY A 37 22.04 31.36 -13.46
N GLY A 38 21.07 31.63 -14.33
CA GLY A 38 19.76 32.17 -13.96
C GLY A 38 19.75 33.67 -13.79
N LEU A 39 18.86 34.15 -12.91
CA LEU A 39 18.65 35.55 -12.60
C LEU A 39 19.30 35.91 -11.27
N ASP A 40 19.73 37.15 -11.10
CA ASP A 40 19.96 37.68 -9.76
C ASP A 40 18.63 37.78 -8.98
N VAL A 41 18.71 37.82 -7.65
CA VAL A 41 17.53 37.89 -6.78
C VAL A 41 16.66 39.12 -7.01
N THR A 42 17.23 40.27 -7.39
CA THR A 42 16.45 41.48 -7.70
C THR A 42 15.77 41.38 -9.06
N GLU A 43 16.45 40.82 -10.05
CA GLU A 43 15.89 40.55 -11.38
C GLU A 43 14.73 39.56 -11.31
N ALA A 44 14.88 38.49 -10.52
CA ALA A 44 13.83 37.51 -10.30
C ALA A 44 12.57 38.12 -9.69
N VAL A 45 12.72 39.04 -8.71
CA VAL A 45 11.58 39.76 -8.13
C VAL A 45 10.96 40.72 -9.13
N ASP A 46 11.76 41.42 -9.96
CA ASP A 46 11.24 42.26 -11.02
C ASP A 46 10.39 41.45 -12.00
N VAL A 47 10.85 40.27 -12.42
CA VAL A 47 10.12 39.39 -13.34
C VAL A 47 8.83 38.87 -12.72
N LEU A 48 8.89 38.33 -11.50
CA LEU A 48 7.72 37.77 -10.81
C LEU A 48 6.65 38.82 -10.46
N LEU A 49 7.05 40.08 -10.25
CA LEU A 49 6.12 41.17 -9.96
C LEU A 49 5.71 41.99 -11.19
N GLY A 50 6.15 41.62 -12.40
CA GLY A 50 5.80 42.34 -13.62
C GLY A 50 6.44 43.73 -13.72
N ARG A 51 7.62 43.91 -13.12
CA ARG A 51 8.34 45.17 -13.05
C ARG A 51 9.44 45.24 -14.11
N LYS A 52 9.84 46.48 -14.44
CA LYS A 52 10.95 46.76 -15.34
C LYS A 52 12.28 46.33 -14.69
N TRP A 53 13.19 45.83 -15.51
CA TRP A 53 14.56 45.50 -15.13
C TRP A 53 15.22 46.59 -14.27
N ARG A 54 15.89 46.15 -13.20
CA ARG A 54 16.59 46.94 -12.16
C ARG A 54 15.72 47.79 -11.26
N SER A 55 14.39 47.74 -11.39
CA SER A 55 13.55 48.57 -10.53
C SER A 55 13.71 48.20 -9.06
N THR A 56 13.71 46.90 -8.74
CA THR A 56 13.84 46.43 -7.37
C THR A 56 15.19 46.75 -6.75
N LEU A 57 16.26 46.65 -7.55
CA LEU A 57 17.61 47.02 -7.08
C LEU A 57 17.69 48.52 -6.74
N ASP A 58 17.08 49.37 -7.58
CA ASP A 58 17.16 50.82 -7.44
C ASP A 58 16.27 51.36 -6.30
N THR A 59 15.14 50.70 -5.98
CA THR A 59 14.18 51.19 -4.97
C THR A 59 14.20 50.46 -3.62
N GLU A 60 14.45 49.16 -3.57
CA GLU A 60 14.36 48.36 -2.32
C GLU A 60 15.66 47.63 -1.96
N GLY A 61 16.49 47.29 -2.95
CA GLY A 61 17.78 46.63 -2.77
C GLY A 61 17.71 45.10 -2.57
N SER A 62 18.88 44.45 -2.58
CA SER A 62 19.01 42.98 -2.65
C SER A 62 18.49 42.24 -1.41
N ASP A 63 18.63 42.81 -0.20
CA ASP A 63 18.16 42.14 1.02
C ASP A 63 16.63 42.08 1.08
N TRP A 64 15.96 43.15 0.65
CA TRP A 64 14.50 43.14 0.49
C TRP A 64 14.07 42.13 -0.58
N ALA A 65 14.78 42.08 -1.71
CA ALA A 65 14.47 41.13 -2.77
C ALA A 65 14.60 39.67 -2.30
N ARG A 66 15.63 39.32 -1.52
CA ARG A 66 15.78 37.97 -0.93
C ARG A 66 14.62 37.59 -0.02
N TRP A 67 14.21 38.51 0.86
CA TRP A 67 13.06 38.30 1.72
C TRP A 67 11.77 38.12 0.90
N LYS A 68 11.54 39.00 -0.08
CA LYS A 68 10.33 38.97 -0.91
C LYS A 68 10.24 37.71 -1.76
N LEU A 69 11.35 37.29 -2.37
CA LEU A 69 11.41 36.06 -3.15
C LEU A 69 11.06 34.84 -2.29
N THR A 70 11.59 34.78 -1.07
CA THR A 70 11.27 33.70 -0.10
C THR A 70 9.78 33.67 0.24
N GLU A 71 9.16 34.84 0.41
CA GLU A 71 7.72 34.97 0.65
C GLU A 71 6.90 34.50 -0.56
N LEU A 72 7.27 34.94 -1.76
CA LEU A 72 6.56 34.57 -3.00
C LEU A 72 6.65 33.05 -3.25
N VAL A 73 7.81 32.44 -3.04
CA VAL A 73 7.99 30.98 -3.15
C VAL A 73 7.12 30.27 -2.13
N ARG A 74 7.09 30.73 -0.89
CA ARG A 74 6.26 30.13 0.17
C ARG A 74 4.77 30.16 -0.20
N GLU A 75 4.27 31.29 -0.68
CA GLU A 75 2.87 31.40 -1.08
C GLU A 75 2.58 30.55 -2.32
N PHE A 76 3.49 30.50 -3.29
CA PHE A 76 3.33 29.68 -4.49
C PHE A 76 3.16 28.19 -4.17
N VAL A 77 3.99 27.65 -3.27
CA VAL A 77 3.97 26.20 -2.97
C VAL A 77 2.94 25.81 -1.90
N LYS A 78 2.26 26.77 -1.27
CA LYS A 78 1.41 26.51 -0.09
C LYS A 78 0.27 25.54 -0.41
N ASP A 79 -0.42 25.78 -1.53
CA ASP A 79 -1.56 24.96 -1.94
C ASP A 79 -1.11 23.59 -2.46
N ASP A 80 0.03 23.56 -3.18
CA ASP A 80 0.65 22.31 -3.63
C ASP A 80 1.05 21.41 -2.46
N VAL A 81 1.67 21.97 -1.42
CA VAL A 81 2.04 21.21 -0.22
C VAL A 81 0.80 20.66 0.47
N ALA A 82 -0.25 21.47 0.64
CA ALA A 82 -1.51 21.02 1.23
C ALA A 82 -2.13 19.87 0.43
N HIS A 83 -2.17 20.01 -0.90
CA HIS A 83 -2.71 18.99 -1.79
C HIS A 83 -1.88 17.70 -1.77
N LEU A 84 -0.56 17.80 -1.81
CA LEU A 84 0.35 16.66 -1.72
C LEU A 84 0.23 15.95 -0.37
N CYS A 85 0.07 16.69 0.72
CA CYS A 85 -0.18 16.10 2.04
C CYS A 85 -1.50 15.30 2.07
N GLU A 86 -2.57 15.82 1.45
CA GLU A 86 -3.84 15.10 1.34
C GLU A 86 -3.71 13.82 0.49
N GLN A 87 -3.04 13.92 -0.67
CA GLN A 87 -2.77 12.75 -1.52
C GLN A 87 -1.94 11.70 -0.79
N LEU A 88 -0.90 12.12 -0.06
CA LEU A 88 -0.05 11.23 0.72
C LEU A 88 -0.85 10.53 1.82
N ALA A 89 -1.72 11.25 2.53
CA ALA A 89 -2.60 10.65 3.55
C ALA A 89 -3.53 9.60 2.95
N ARG A 90 -4.14 9.87 1.79
CA ARG A 90 -5.01 8.93 1.08
C ARG A 90 -4.27 7.66 0.66
N VAL A 91 -3.11 7.79 0.01
CA VAL A 91 -2.31 6.65 -0.44
C VAL A 91 -1.80 5.84 0.77
N THR A 92 -1.43 6.51 1.85
CA THR A 92 -1.01 5.86 3.09
C THR A 92 -2.14 5.02 3.70
N GLN A 93 -3.36 5.57 3.75
CA GLN A 93 -4.53 4.85 4.23
C GLN A 93 -4.84 3.62 3.35
N GLU A 94 -4.85 3.79 2.03
CA GLU A 94 -5.12 2.69 1.10
C GLU A 94 -4.07 1.57 1.23
N ARG A 95 -2.79 1.92 1.39
CA ARG A 95 -1.73 0.96 1.68
C ARG A 95 -2.04 0.19 2.96
N ASP A 96 -2.42 0.87 4.04
CA ASP A 96 -2.67 0.25 5.32
C ASP A 96 -3.90 -0.67 5.28
N ASP A 97 -4.96 -0.25 4.56
CA ASP A 97 -6.14 -1.08 4.31
C ASP A 97 -5.80 -2.33 3.49
N LEU A 98 -4.96 -2.20 2.46
CA LEU A 98 -4.50 -3.32 1.63
C LEU A 98 -3.57 -4.28 2.41
N ILE A 99 -2.69 -3.74 3.24
CA ILE A 99 -1.87 -4.54 4.18
C ILE A 99 -2.80 -5.31 5.10
N GLN A 100 -3.80 -4.65 5.69
CA GLN A 100 -4.78 -5.33 6.54
C GLN A 100 -5.57 -6.39 5.76
N LEU A 101 -5.93 -6.15 4.50
CA LEU A 101 -6.62 -7.12 3.64
C LEU A 101 -5.75 -8.35 3.36
N ILE A 102 -4.45 -8.16 3.08
CA ILE A 102 -3.50 -9.25 2.82
C ILE A 102 -3.17 -10.01 4.11
N ASP A 103 -2.94 -9.29 5.19
CA ASP A 103 -2.63 -9.85 6.52
C ASP A 103 -3.88 -10.44 7.20
N THR A 104 -5.07 -10.16 6.67
CA THR A 104 -6.30 -10.88 6.98
C THR A 104 -6.38 -12.07 6.02
N PRO A 105 -6.09 -13.31 6.46
CA PRO A 105 -6.21 -14.46 5.58
C PRO A 105 -7.64 -14.60 5.04
N HIS A 106 -7.89 -14.18 3.79
CA HIS A 106 -9.13 -14.40 3.06
C HIS A 106 -9.25 -15.87 2.69
N THR A 107 -9.68 -16.62 3.68
CA THR A 107 -9.78 -18.06 3.68
C THR A 107 -11.23 -18.48 3.89
N GLY A 108 -12.17 -17.54 3.87
CA GLY A 108 -13.59 -17.77 4.13
C GLY A 108 -14.16 -18.90 3.27
N GLU A 109 -14.02 -18.87 1.95
CA GLU A 109 -14.60 -19.94 1.12
C GLU A 109 -13.91 -21.29 1.31
N PHE A 110 -12.59 -21.31 1.45
CA PHE A 110 -11.84 -22.55 1.65
C PHE A 110 -12.06 -23.13 3.05
N PHE A 111 -11.83 -22.37 4.12
CA PHE A 111 -12.03 -22.83 5.49
C PHE A 111 -13.50 -23.11 5.81
N GLU A 112 -14.47 -22.35 5.30
CA GLU A 112 -15.88 -22.70 5.48
C GLU A 112 -16.22 -23.99 4.74
N SER A 113 -15.67 -24.20 3.53
CA SER A 113 -15.82 -25.48 2.82
C SER A 113 -15.16 -26.63 3.57
N VAL A 114 -13.99 -26.42 4.17
CA VAL A 114 -13.28 -27.41 5.00
C VAL A 114 -14.08 -27.73 6.26
N LYS A 115 -14.64 -26.73 6.96
CA LYS A 115 -15.49 -26.93 8.13
C LYS A 115 -16.75 -27.74 7.79
N ARG A 116 -17.42 -27.41 6.68
CA ARG A 116 -18.62 -28.13 6.20
C ARG A 116 -18.30 -29.56 5.78
N GLU A 117 -17.22 -29.76 5.04
CA GLU A 117 -16.78 -31.08 4.61
C GLU A 117 -16.34 -31.93 5.81
N ALA A 118 -15.64 -31.36 6.80
CA ALA A 118 -15.27 -32.05 8.04
C ALA A 118 -16.51 -32.53 8.81
N ALA A 119 -17.53 -31.69 8.93
CA ALA A 119 -18.81 -32.06 9.53
C ALA A 119 -19.54 -33.14 8.72
N HIS A 120 -19.49 -33.07 7.38
CA HIS A 120 -20.08 -34.07 6.50
C HIS A 120 -19.37 -35.44 6.61
N GLN A 121 -18.04 -35.47 6.72
CA GLN A 121 -17.26 -36.69 6.92
C GLN A 121 -17.64 -37.39 8.24
N VAL A 122 -17.73 -36.64 9.34
CA VAL A 122 -18.18 -37.15 10.64
C VAL A 122 -19.61 -37.68 10.55
N LYS A 123 -20.53 -36.92 9.94
CA LYS A 123 -21.92 -37.37 9.73
C LYS A 123 -22.02 -38.65 8.89
N ARG A 124 -21.16 -38.79 7.88
CA ARG A 124 -21.21 -39.89 6.91
C ARG A 124 -20.64 -41.20 7.44
N TRP A 125 -19.59 -41.14 8.25
CA TRP A 125 -18.86 -42.34 8.69
C TRP A 125 -19.00 -42.64 10.19
N GLY A 126 -19.61 -41.73 10.97
CA GLY A 126 -19.77 -41.88 12.42
C GLY A 126 -18.46 -41.67 13.17
N THR A 127 -18.55 -41.33 14.46
CA THR A 127 -17.37 -41.10 15.33
C THR A 127 -16.72 -42.41 15.80
N GLU A 128 -17.49 -43.50 15.85
CA GLU A 128 -17.02 -44.87 16.18
C GLU A 128 -15.90 -45.35 15.23
N HIS A 129 -15.91 -44.86 13.97
CA HIS A 129 -14.89 -45.19 12.97
C HIS A 129 -13.56 -44.45 13.20
N ASP A 130 -13.53 -43.42 14.05
CA ASP A 130 -12.35 -42.60 14.32
C ASP A 130 -11.71 -42.89 15.70
N GLU A 131 -12.44 -43.54 16.61
CA GLU A 131 -12.03 -43.85 17.98
C GLU A 131 -10.82 -44.80 18.06
N GLY A 132 -10.68 -45.71 17.08
CA GLY A 132 -9.57 -46.66 17.01
C GLY A 132 -8.42 -46.26 16.09
N LYS A 133 -8.48 -45.09 15.43
CA LYS A 133 -7.42 -44.70 14.48
C LYS A 133 -6.11 -44.39 15.20
N GLU A 134 -4.99 -44.85 14.72
CA GLU A 134 -3.67 -44.38 15.14
C GLU A 134 -3.24 -43.17 14.28
N PRO A 135 -2.25 -42.35 14.71
CA PRO A 135 -1.68 -41.28 13.89
C PRO A 135 -1.32 -41.71 12.46
N THR A 136 -0.91 -42.97 12.28
CA THR A 136 -0.63 -43.57 10.98
C THR A 136 -1.85 -43.72 10.08
N ASP A 137 -3.03 -43.99 10.64
CA ASP A 137 -4.29 -44.10 9.89
C ASP A 137 -4.73 -42.74 9.36
N TRP A 138 -4.52 -41.68 10.15
CA TRP A 138 -4.76 -40.30 9.72
C TRP A 138 -3.81 -39.88 8.59
N LEU A 139 -2.52 -40.20 8.72
CA LEU A 139 -1.52 -39.95 7.68
C LEU A 139 -1.87 -40.67 6.38
N TRP A 140 -2.28 -41.94 6.48
CA TRP A 140 -2.68 -42.72 5.31
C TRP A 140 -3.91 -42.13 4.62
N LEU A 141 -4.93 -41.74 5.38
CA LEU A 141 -6.15 -41.13 4.85
C LEU A 141 -5.87 -39.80 4.15
N LEU A 142 -5.02 -38.95 4.76
CA LEU A 142 -4.57 -37.71 4.15
C LEU A 142 -3.86 -37.98 2.82
N GLY A 143 -2.90 -38.91 2.80
CA GLY A 143 -2.18 -39.29 1.58
C GLY A 143 -3.10 -39.82 0.48
N HIS A 144 -4.09 -40.64 0.86
CA HIS A 144 -5.08 -41.19 -0.07
C HIS A 144 -5.93 -40.10 -0.73
N LEU A 145 -6.46 -39.15 0.05
CA LEU A 145 -7.28 -38.05 -0.47
C LEU A 145 -6.46 -37.03 -1.26
N ALA A 146 -5.24 -36.71 -0.80
CA ALA A 146 -4.33 -35.84 -1.53
C ALA A 146 -3.94 -36.46 -2.88
N GLY A 147 -3.70 -37.78 -2.92
CA GLY A 147 -3.47 -38.53 -4.15
C GLY A 147 -4.64 -38.43 -5.14
N LYS A 148 -5.89 -38.48 -4.66
CA LYS A 148 -7.08 -38.27 -5.50
C LYS A 148 -7.16 -36.87 -6.10
N ALA A 149 -6.65 -35.83 -5.42
CA ALA A 149 -6.59 -34.49 -6.00
C ALA A 149 -5.66 -34.42 -7.23
N VAL A 150 -4.64 -35.28 -7.27
CA VAL A 150 -3.72 -35.41 -8.40
C VAL A 150 -4.33 -36.26 -9.52
N THR A 151 -4.93 -37.40 -9.17
CA THR A 151 -5.39 -38.40 -10.16
C THR A 151 -6.78 -38.15 -10.73
N LEU A 152 -7.62 -37.35 -10.06
CA LEU A 152 -9.01 -37.02 -10.46
C LEU A 152 -9.17 -35.49 -10.67
N PRO A 153 -8.71 -34.94 -11.81
CA PRO A 153 -8.64 -33.49 -12.03
C PRO A 153 -10.01 -32.81 -11.97
N GLU A 154 -11.09 -33.49 -12.37
CA GLU A 154 -12.46 -32.99 -12.36
C GLU A 154 -13.03 -32.81 -10.94
N LYS A 155 -12.41 -33.42 -9.93
CA LYS A 155 -12.76 -33.29 -8.50
C LYS A 155 -11.61 -32.73 -7.67
N ARG A 156 -10.60 -32.14 -8.30
CA ARG A 156 -9.39 -31.66 -7.62
C ARG A 156 -9.69 -30.77 -6.42
N LEU A 157 -10.50 -29.73 -6.61
CA LEU A 157 -10.84 -28.79 -5.53
C LEU A 157 -11.58 -29.49 -4.38
N HIS A 158 -12.51 -30.39 -4.71
CA HIS A 158 -13.19 -31.21 -3.71
C HIS A 158 -12.20 -32.06 -2.90
N HIS A 159 -11.23 -32.73 -3.54
CA HIS A 159 -10.23 -33.55 -2.86
C HIS A 159 -9.19 -32.74 -2.07
N ILE A 160 -8.88 -31.51 -2.48
CA ILE A 160 -8.09 -30.57 -1.67
C ILE A 160 -8.86 -30.22 -0.38
N ILE A 161 -10.15 -29.90 -0.50
CA ILE A 161 -11.02 -29.61 0.64
C ILE A 161 -11.18 -30.84 1.56
N SER A 162 -11.43 -32.02 1.00
CA SER A 162 -11.57 -33.26 1.79
C SER A 162 -10.27 -33.63 2.52
N SER A 163 -9.10 -33.38 1.92
CA SER A 163 -7.80 -33.56 2.58
C SER A 163 -7.61 -32.62 3.78
N ALA A 164 -7.95 -31.34 3.61
CA ALA A 164 -7.89 -30.36 4.68
C ALA A 164 -8.92 -30.63 5.79
N ALA A 165 -10.10 -31.16 5.44
CA ALA A 165 -11.12 -31.59 6.40
C ALA A 165 -10.64 -32.75 7.30
N VAL A 166 -9.87 -33.68 6.73
CA VAL A 166 -9.23 -34.77 7.51
C VAL A 166 -8.22 -34.20 8.51
N LEU A 167 -7.39 -33.23 8.11
CA LEU A 167 -6.46 -32.56 9.02
C LEU A 167 -7.19 -31.82 10.14
N LEU A 168 -8.32 -31.16 9.85
CA LEU A 168 -9.13 -30.48 10.86
C LEU A 168 -9.72 -31.46 11.88
N ASN A 169 -10.25 -32.60 11.43
CA ASN A 169 -10.79 -33.63 12.33
C ASN A 169 -9.68 -34.30 13.16
N TRP A 170 -8.50 -34.54 12.55
CA TRP A 170 -7.34 -35.04 13.29
C TRP A 170 -6.91 -34.06 14.39
N TYR A 171 -6.76 -32.77 14.07
CA TYR A 171 -6.43 -31.74 15.05
C TYR A 171 -7.42 -31.68 16.23
N ARG A 172 -8.72 -31.75 15.94
CA ARG A 172 -9.78 -31.76 16.98
C ARG A 172 -9.65 -32.95 17.92
N ARG A 173 -9.27 -34.12 17.39
CA ARG A 173 -9.00 -35.31 18.19
C ARG A 173 -7.80 -35.11 19.11
N GLU A 174 -6.69 -34.62 18.58
CA GLU A 174 -5.45 -34.41 19.37
C GLU A 174 -5.64 -33.38 20.49
N THR A 175 -6.49 -32.37 20.25
CA THR A 175 -6.72 -31.27 21.20
C THR A 175 -7.88 -31.50 22.16
N GLY A 176 -8.70 -32.52 21.92
CA GLY A 176 -9.92 -32.76 22.70
C GLY A 176 -10.96 -31.64 22.56
N ASP A 177 -10.83 -30.76 21.55
CA ASP A 177 -11.76 -29.68 21.25
C ASP A 177 -13.03 -30.27 20.61
N GLY A 178 -13.87 -30.82 21.48
CA GLY A 178 -15.13 -31.43 21.14
C GLY A 178 -16.26 -30.41 21.16
N ALA A 179 -16.87 -30.19 19.99
CA ALA A 179 -18.33 -30.34 19.95
C ALA A 179 -18.63 -31.83 20.26
N ALA A 180 -18.55 -32.14 21.56
CA ALA A 180 -18.69 -33.43 22.25
C ALA A 180 -17.85 -34.61 21.72
N PHE A 181 -16.61 -34.70 22.22
CA PHE A 181 -15.89 -35.96 22.41
C PHE A 181 -15.32 -35.93 23.82
N GLN A 182 -15.90 -36.69 24.77
CA GLN A 182 -15.32 -36.87 26.10
C GLN A 182 -15.53 -38.31 26.66
N PRO A 183 -14.44 -38.97 27.12
CA PRO A 183 -14.39 -40.38 27.52
C PRO A 183 -14.39 -40.66 29.06
N GLY A 184 -14.79 -41.88 29.47
CA GLY A 184 -14.58 -42.53 30.79
C GLY A 184 -15.85 -42.61 31.68
N ILE A 185 -16.21 -43.68 32.39
CA ILE A 185 -15.40 -44.60 33.21
C ILE A 185 -16.10 -46.00 33.35
N GLY A 186 -15.35 -47.08 33.12
CA GLY A 186 -15.34 -48.37 33.84
C GLY A 186 -16.62 -49.16 34.19
N GLY A 187 -16.79 -50.31 33.51
CA GLY A 187 -17.06 -51.64 34.10
C GLY A 187 -18.50 -52.00 34.48
N LEU A 188 -18.96 -53.18 34.03
CA LEU A 188 -19.34 -54.31 34.89
C LEU A 188 -19.78 -55.52 34.02
N ASP A 189 -19.19 -56.66 34.36
CA ASP A 189 -19.46 -58.09 34.06
C ASP A 189 -19.40 -58.63 32.62
#